data_AF-A0A6G6WL05-F1
#
_entry.id   AF-A0A6G6WL05-F1
#
_cell.length_a   1.000
_cell.length_b   1.000
_cell.length_c   1.000
_cell.angle_alpha   90.00
_cell.angle_beta   90.00
_cell.angle_gamma   90.00
#
_symmetry.space_group_name_H-M   'P 1'
#
loop_
_entity.id
_entity.type
_entity.pdbx_description
1 polymer ?
#
loop_
_entity_poly.entity_id
_entity_poly.type
_entity_poly.pdbx_seq_one_letter_code
_entity_poly.pdbx_strand_id
1 'polypeptide(L)'
;MRTRRHSLALLALPDDGLTRRLYALLFEPYPGVRRLFAADVRPQAAMLRTAMQATLEHLGDRDWLSTALGALGAQHAAWGVTEPMYDAFEECMLAAMCELTGEGWTPALAEDWSATFGDVRDLMLAGAARVPPGDGPRA
;
A
#
# COMPACT_ATOMS: atom_id res chain seq x y z
N MET A 1 -0.47 10.76 20.49
CA MET A 1 -0.75 11.64 19.33
C MET A 1 0.49 12.23 18.64
N ARG A 2 1.72 12.14 19.17
CA ARG A 2 2.93 12.70 18.51
C ARG A 2 3.56 11.81 17.42
N THR A 3 3.31 10.50 17.42
CA THR A 3 3.93 9.52 16.51
C THR A 3 3.42 9.60 15.06
N ARG A 4 2.10 9.75 14.85
CA ARG A 4 1.49 9.80 13.50
C ARG A 4 1.92 10.98 12.63
N ARG A 5 2.31 12.13 13.23
CA ARG A 5 2.74 13.32 12.47
C ARG A 5 4.12 13.14 11.83
N HIS A 6 5.01 12.34 12.42
CA HIS A 6 6.35 12.14 11.90
C HIS A 6 6.36 11.22 10.68
N SER A 7 5.47 10.23 10.65
CA SER A 7 5.38 9.30 9.51
C SER A 7 4.62 9.85 8.31
N LEU A 8 3.70 10.81 8.52
CA LEU A 8 3.14 11.63 7.44
C LEU A 8 4.23 12.40 6.67
N ALA A 9 5.36 12.72 7.32
CA ALA A 9 6.47 13.40 6.65
C ALA A 9 7.18 12.51 5.62
N LEU A 10 7.12 11.17 5.76
CA LEU A 10 7.69 10.24 4.78
C LEU A 10 6.95 10.31 3.44
N LEU A 11 5.64 10.58 3.46
CA LEU A 11 4.86 10.84 2.25
C LEU A 11 5.02 12.28 1.74
N ALA A 12 5.55 13.17 2.57
CA ALA A 12 5.91 14.54 2.19
C ALA A 12 7.33 14.64 1.59
N LEU A 13 8.10 13.54 1.53
CA LEU A 13 9.37 13.51 0.83
C LEU A 13 9.19 13.92 -0.64
N PRO A 14 10.08 14.76 -1.20
CA PRO A 14 10.08 15.04 -2.63
C PRO A 14 10.28 13.76 -3.46
N ASP A 15 9.71 13.71 -4.67
CA ASP A 15 10.03 12.73 -5.73
C ASP A 15 9.61 11.25 -5.52
N ASP A 16 8.52 10.98 -4.80
CA ASP A 16 7.98 9.61 -4.61
C ASP A 16 9.01 8.65 -3.95
N GLY A 17 9.95 9.19 -3.18
CA GLY A 17 11.10 8.44 -2.65
C GLY A 17 10.71 7.19 -1.84
N LEU A 18 9.70 7.29 -0.98
CA LEU A 18 9.18 6.15 -0.21
C LEU A 18 8.61 5.06 -1.11
N THR A 19 7.72 5.42 -2.05
CA THR A 19 7.04 4.43 -2.90
C THR A 19 7.97 3.82 -3.94
N ARG A 20 8.97 4.57 -4.40
CA ARG A 20 10.05 4.02 -5.23
C ARG A 20 10.94 3.04 -4.44
N ARG A 21 11.27 3.38 -3.19
CA ARG A 21 12.07 2.50 -2.33
C ARG A 21 11.32 1.21 -2.02
N LEU A 22 10.02 1.32 -1.73
CA LEU A 22 9.13 0.17 -1.59
C LEU A 22 9.21 -0.76 -2.81
N TYR A 23 9.03 -0.26 -4.03
CA TYR A 23 9.06 -1.14 -5.21
C TYR A 23 10.41 -1.82 -5.41
N ALA A 24 11.52 -1.14 -5.09
CA ALA A 24 12.84 -1.76 -5.11
C ALA A 24 12.95 -2.91 -4.10
N LEU A 25 12.42 -2.74 -2.88
CA LEU A 25 12.39 -3.78 -1.85
C LEU A 25 11.41 -4.90 -2.15
N LEU A 26 10.29 -4.61 -2.82
CA LEU A 26 9.25 -5.58 -3.13
C LEU A 26 9.64 -6.50 -4.28
N PHE A 27 10.25 -5.96 -5.34
CA PHE A 27 10.50 -6.73 -6.55
C PHE A 27 11.66 -7.71 -6.47
N GLU A 28 12.59 -7.50 -5.54
CA GLU A 28 13.75 -8.37 -5.32
C GLU A 28 13.34 -9.75 -4.76
N PRO A 29 12.67 -9.85 -3.59
CA PRO A 29 12.19 -11.12 -3.05
C PRO A 29 10.92 -11.66 -3.75
N TYR A 30 10.12 -10.80 -4.40
CA TYR A 30 8.84 -11.18 -5.00
C TYR A 30 8.79 -10.95 -6.52
N PRO A 31 9.53 -11.74 -7.34
CA PRO A 31 9.54 -11.59 -8.79
C PRO A 31 8.18 -11.89 -9.44
N GLY A 32 7.28 -12.58 -8.73
CA GLY A 32 5.89 -12.75 -9.15
C GLY A 32 5.11 -11.44 -9.19
N VAL A 33 5.29 -10.60 -8.18
CA VAL A 33 4.66 -9.28 -8.10
C VAL A 33 5.21 -8.36 -9.17
N ARG A 34 6.53 -8.40 -9.42
CA ARG A 34 7.18 -7.60 -10.47
C ARG A 34 6.52 -7.73 -11.85
N ARG A 35 5.99 -8.91 -12.18
CA ARG A 35 5.34 -9.19 -13.48
C ARG A 35 4.01 -8.45 -13.66
N LEU A 36 3.39 -7.96 -12.58
CA LEU A 36 2.16 -7.17 -12.64
C LEU A 36 2.43 -5.69 -13.01
N PHE A 37 3.70 -5.26 -13.03
CA PHE A 37 4.08 -3.87 -13.24
C PHE A 37 4.81 -3.67 -14.57
N ALA A 38 4.66 -2.49 -15.16
CA ALA A 38 5.44 -2.06 -16.31
C ALA A 38 6.95 -1.98 -16.00
N ALA A 39 7.78 -1.83 -17.03
CA ALA A 39 9.22 -1.63 -16.86
C ALA A 39 9.52 -0.38 -16.02
N ASP A 40 8.86 0.73 -16.36
CA ASP A 40 8.87 1.98 -15.60
C ASP A 40 7.73 2.00 -14.58
N VAL A 41 8.09 2.14 -13.30
CA VAL A 41 7.14 2.18 -12.17
C VAL A 41 6.95 3.57 -11.58
N ARG A 42 7.59 4.61 -12.14
CA ARG A 42 7.46 5.99 -11.64
C ARG A 42 6.01 6.47 -11.63
N PRO A 43 5.18 6.25 -12.67
CA PRO A 43 3.78 6.62 -12.63
C PRO A 43 3.01 5.92 -11.49
N GLN A 44 3.25 4.63 -11.29
CA GLN A 44 2.63 3.84 -10.23
C GLN A 44 3.12 4.27 -8.84
N ALA A 45 4.36 4.73 -8.71
CA ALA A 45 4.90 5.25 -7.46
C ALA A 45 4.21 6.56 -7.05
N ALA A 46 3.97 7.45 -8.01
CA ALA A 46 3.22 8.68 -7.80
C ALA A 46 1.75 8.39 -7.43
N MET A 47 1.10 7.48 -8.17
CA MET A 47 -0.28 7.07 -7.89
C MET A 47 -0.42 6.46 -6.50
N LEU A 48 0.49 5.56 -6.11
CA LEU A 48 0.49 4.96 -4.78
C LEU A 48 0.66 6.02 -3.69
N ARG A 49 1.57 6.97 -3.87
CA ARG A 49 1.77 8.07 -2.93
C ARG A 49 0.48 8.87 -2.74
N THR A 50 -0.17 9.27 -3.83
CA THR A 50 -1.45 9.98 -3.78
C THR A 50 -2.53 9.18 -3.06
N ALA A 51 -2.66 7.88 -3.37
CA ALA A 51 -3.62 7.00 -2.71
C ALA A 51 -3.36 6.87 -1.20
N MET A 52 -2.10 6.73 -0.79
CA MET A 52 -1.72 6.71 0.62
C MET A 52 -2.03 8.03 1.32
N GLN A 53 -1.72 9.18 0.70
CA GLN A 53 -2.05 10.49 1.27
C GLN A 53 -3.56 10.65 1.47
N ALA A 54 -4.37 10.34 0.46
CA ALA A 54 -5.82 10.43 0.55
C ALA A 54 -6.37 9.51 1.64
N THR A 55 -5.85 8.28 1.75
CA THR A 55 -6.23 7.33 2.80
C THR A 55 -5.92 7.88 4.20
N LEU A 56 -4.75 8.50 4.36
CA LEU A 56 -4.35 9.07 5.65
C LEU A 56 -5.16 10.30 6.06
N GLU A 57 -5.53 11.14 5.09
CA GLU A 57 -6.40 12.29 5.30
C GLU A 57 -7.80 11.88 5.80
N HIS A 58 -8.27 10.70 5.39
CA HIS A 58 -9.60 10.17 5.69
C HIS A 58 -9.59 9.07 6.77
N LEU A 59 -8.52 8.88 7.55
CA LEU A 59 -8.46 7.83 8.59
C LEU A 59 -9.61 7.88 9.62
N GLY A 60 -10.24 9.03 9.80
CA GLY A 60 -11.41 9.20 10.68
C GLY A 60 -12.76 8.97 10.00
N ASP A 61 -12.80 8.82 8.68
CA ASP A 61 -14.03 8.70 7.88
C ASP A 61 -14.18 7.26 7.37
N ARG A 62 -14.88 6.45 8.17
CA ARG A 62 -15.08 5.02 7.87
C ARG A 62 -15.87 4.79 6.59
N ASP A 63 -16.85 5.64 6.29
CA ASP A 63 -17.71 5.46 5.11
C ASP A 63 -16.94 5.77 3.83
N TRP A 64 -16.13 6.83 3.85
CA TRP A 64 -15.21 7.15 2.77
C TRP A 64 -14.20 6.01 2.56
N LEU A 65 -13.54 5.56 3.63
CA LEU A 65 -12.53 4.49 3.56
C LEU A 65 -13.11 3.20 3.00
N SER A 66 -14.27 2.75 3.51
CA SER A 66 -14.90 1.53 3.03
C SER A 66 -15.29 1.62 1.56
N THR A 67 -15.73 2.80 1.09
CA THR A 67 -16.12 3.00 -0.31
C THR A 67 -14.89 3.04 -1.22
N ALA A 68 -13.91 3.88 -0.89
CA ALA A 68 -12.73 4.11 -1.71
C ALA A 68 -11.81 2.88 -1.75
N LEU A 69 -11.47 2.31 -0.60
CA LEU A 69 -10.59 1.15 -0.51
C LEU A 69 -11.28 -0.12 -0.99
N GLY A 70 -12.60 -0.26 -0.78
CA GLY A 70 -13.36 -1.37 -1.34
C GLY A 70 -13.34 -1.36 -2.88
N ALA A 71 -13.58 -0.20 -3.51
CA ALA A 71 -13.49 -0.06 -4.95
C ALA A 71 -12.06 -0.32 -5.48
N LEU A 72 -11.05 0.18 -4.77
CA LEU A 72 -9.65 -0.07 -5.13
C LEU A 72 -9.28 -1.55 -5.01
N GLY A 73 -9.76 -2.23 -3.97
CA GLY A 73 -9.56 -3.68 -3.77
C GLY A 73 -10.19 -4.53 -4.87
N ALA A 74 -11.38 -4.16 -5.35
CA ALA A 74 -12.00 -4.77 -6.52
C ALA A 74 -11.11 -4.67 -7.79
N GLN A 75 -10.46 -3.52 -8.00
CA GLN A 75 -9.52 -3.34 -9.11
C GLN A 75 -8.25 -4.18 -8.92
N HIS A 76 -7.71 -4.23 -7.70
CA HIS A 76 -6.53 -5.06 -7.38
C HIS A 76 -6.79 -6.54 -7.66
N ALA A 77 -7.96 -7.05 -7.29
CA ALA A 77 -8.37 -8.41 -7.60
C ALA A 77 -8.46 -8.65 -9.11
N ALA A 78 -9.01 -7.70 -9.87
CA ALA A 78 -9.08 -7.78 -11.33
C ALA A 78 -7.70 -7.77 -12.00
N TRP A 79 -6.68 -7.18 -11.37
CA TRP A 79 -5.29 -7.23 -11.83
C TRP A 79 -4.54 -8.49 -11.38
N GLY A 80 -5.19 -9.40 -10.65
CA GLY A 80 -4.58 -10.63 -10.16
C GLY A 80 -3.76 -10.46 -8.88
N VAL A 81 -3.98 -9.38 -8.13
CA VAL A 81 -3.38 -9.22 -6.79
C VAL A 81 -4.04 -10.22 -5.83
N THR A 82 -3.22 -10.90 -5.06
CA THR A 82 -3.66 -11.93 -4.10
C THR A 82 -3.41 -11.48 -2.67
N GLU A 83 -4.09 -12.08 -1.70
CA GLU A 83 -3.91 -11.79 -0.28
C GLU A 83 -2.43 -11.85 0.18
N PRO A 84 -1.63 -12.88 -0.17
CA PRO A 84 -0.19 -12.90 0.18
C PRO A 84 0.62 -11.74 -0.41
N MET A 85 0.16 -11.09 -1.48
CA MET A 85 0.84 -9.92 -2.04
C MET A 85 0.62 -8.66 -1.18
N TYR A 86 -0.46 -8.60 -0.40
CA TYR A 86 -0.65 -7.52 0.59
C TYR A 86 0.32 -7.66 1.75
N ASP A 87 0.55 -8.88 2.24
CA ASP A 87 1.52 -9.13 3.31
C ASP A 87 2.94 -8.77 2.86
N ALA A 88 3.31 -9.18 1.64
CA ALA A 88 4.59 -8.79 1.02
C ALA A 88 4.74 -7.27 0.86
N PHE A 89 3.65 -6.58 0.49
CA PHE A 89 3.63 -5.12 0.40
C PHE A 89 3.84 -4.48 1.78
N GLU A 90 3.12 -4.93 2.81
CA GLU A 90 3.23 -4.40 4.17
C GLU A 90 4.65 -4.57 4.71
N GLU A 91 5.23 -5.78 4.60
CA GLU A 91 6.59 -6.07 5.01
C GLU A 91 7.60 -5.11 4.37
N CYS A 92 7.54 -4.97 3.05
CA CYS A 92 8.45 -4.13 2.29
C CYS A 92 8.22 -2.63 2.53
N MET A 93 6.98 -2.21 2.81
CA MET A 93 6.66 -0.83 3.16
C MET A 93 7.23 -0.46 4.52
N LEU A 94 7.00 -1.29 5.54
CA LEU A 94 7.55 -1.08 6.87
C LEU A 94 9.08 -1.04 6.85
N ALA A 95 9.72 -1.91 6.06
CA ALA A 95 11.16 -1.87 5.83
C ALA A 95 11.61 -0.54 5.18
N ALA A 96 10.94 -0.08 4.12
CA ALA A 96 11.24 1.19 3.47
C ALA A 96 11.09 2.38 4.43
N MET A 97 10.04 2.38 5.26
CA MET A 97 9.79 3.43 6.25
C MET A 97 10.86 3.42 7.34
N CYS A 98 11.27 2.24 7.83
CA CYS A 98 12.36 2.09 8.78
C CYS A 98 13.67 2.65 8.23
N GLU A 99 14.05 2.26 7.01
CA GLU A 99 15.28 2.73 6.36
C GLU A 99 15.30 4.25 6.19
N LEU A 100 14.19 4.86 5.76
CA LEU A 100 14.10 6.28 5.49
C LEU A 100 13.95 7.15 6.75
N THR A 101 13.36 6.61 7.82
CA THR A 101 13.22 7.31 9.10
C THR A 101 14.49 7.22 9.95
N GLY A 102 15.32 6.19 9.74
CA GLY A 102 16.58 5.99 10.46
C GLY A 102 16.37 5.92 11.97
N GLU A 103 17.13 6.73 12.72
CA GLU A 103 17.08 6.79 14.19
C GLU A 103 15.71 7.18 14.77
N GLY A 104 14.81 7.76 13.97
CA GLY A 104 13.45 8.08 14.39
C GLY A 104 12.47 6.90 14.35
N TRP A 105 12.87 5.76 13.79
CA TRP A 105 12.03 4.56 13.76
C TRP A 105 11.95 3.91 15.14
N THR A 106 10.73 3.57 15.57
CA THR A 106 10.50 2.97 16.89
C THR A 106 9.53 1.79 16.79
N PRO A 107 9.56 0.83 17.74
CA PRO A 107 8.62 -0.29 17.74
C PRO A 107 7.15 0.16 17.77
N ALA A 108 6.83 1.19 18.56
CA ALA A 108 5.48 1.74 18.62
C ALA A 108 5.03 2.34 17.27
N LEU A 109 5.95 2.95 16.51
CA LEU A 109 5.65 3.44 15.17
C LEU A 109 5.41 2.28 14.19
N ALA A 110 6.20 1.21 14.29
CA ALA A 110 6.00 0.02 13.46
C ALA A 110 4.63 -0.63 13.72
N GLU A 111 4.24 -0.75 14.99
CA GLU A 111 2.94 -1.31 15.40
C GLU A 111 1.77 -0.45 14.92
N ASP A 112 1.85 0.89 15.09
CA ASP A 112 0.85 1.84 14.60
C ASP A 112 0.64 1.71 13.07
N TRP A 113 1.73 1.53 12.31
CA TRP A 113 1.67 1.37 10.85
C TRP A 113 1.16 0.01 10.42
N SER A 114 1.62 -1.07 11.07
CA SER A 114 1.12 -2.43 10.77
C SER A 114 -0.39 -2.52 11.01
N ALA A 115 -0.89 -1.97 12.12
CA ALA A 115 -2.34 -1.89 12.37
C ALA A 115 -3.07 -1.11 11.26
N THR A 116 -2.50 0.02 10.82
CA THR A 116 -3.09 0.83 9.74
C THR A 116 -3.10 0.08 8.41
N PHE A 117 -2.04 -0.65 8.06
CA PHE A 117 -2.00 -1.46 6.83
C PHE A 117 -2.96 -2.66 6.90
N GLY A 118 -3.10 -3.28 8.08
CA GLY A 118 -4.11 -4.31 8.33
C GLY A 118 -5.53 -3.81 8.06
N ASP A 119 -5.90 -2.66 8.62
CA ASP A 119 -7.22 -2.04 8.37
C ASP A 119 -7.46 -1.77 6.88
N VAL A 120 -6.45 -1.25 6.18
CA VAL A 120 -6.52 -0.97 4.73
C VAL A 120 -6.68 -2.26 3.92
N ARG A 121 -5.86 -3.28 4.21
CA ARG A 121 -5.93 -4.59 3.56
C ARG A 121 -7.32 -5.20 3.73
N ASP A 122 -7.85 -5.21 4.94
CA ASP A 122 -9.14 -5.84 5.23
C ASP A 122 -10.29 -5.17 4.46
N LEU A 123 -10.27 -3.83 4.35
CA LEU A 123 -11.23 -3.08 3.54
C LEU A 123 -11.09 -3.37 2.03
N MET A 124 -9.86 -3.48 1.53
CA MET A 124 -9.61 -3.84 0.12
C MET A 124 -10.07 -5.26 -0.19
N LEU A 125 -9.76 -6.24 0.67
CA LEU A 125 -10.21 -7.62 0.52
C LEU A 125 -11.73 -7.76 0.59
N ALA A 126 -12.39 -6.99 1.48
CA ALA A 126 -13.85 -6.94 1.55
C ALA A 126 -14.47 -6.41 0.24
N GLY A 127 -13.81 -5.47 -0.44
CA GLY A 127 -14.20 -4.99 -1.76
C GLY A 127 -13.97 -6.01 -2.88
N ALA A 128 -12.80 -6.68 -2.86
CA ALA A 128 -12.46 -7.74 -3.79
C ALA A 128 -13.47 -8.89 -3.78
N ALA A 129 -13.90 -9.32 -2.59
CA ALA A 129 -14.86 -10.42 -2.42
C ALA A 129 -16.26 -10.12 -3.00
N ARG A 130 -16.59 -8.85 -3.27
CA ARG A 130 -17.86 -8.45 -3.90
C ARG A 130 -17.83 -8.56 -5.43
N VAL A 131 -16.65 -8.71 -6.02
CA VAL A 131 -16.48 -9.02 -7.44
C VAL A 131 -16.46 -10.55 -7.57
N PRO A 132 -17.44 -11.18 -8.26
CA PRO A 132 -17.31 -12.60 -8.57
C PRO A 132 -16.02 -12.80 -9.38
N PRO A 133 -15.27 -13.90 -9.19
CA PRO A 133 -14.03 -14.13 -9.93
C PRO A 133 -14.29 -13.91 -11.41
N GLY A 134 -13.69 -12.86 -11.96
CA GLY A 134 -13.88 -12.51 -13.36
C GLY A 134 -13.32 -13.64 -14.21
N ASP A 135 -14.12 -14.15 -15.14
CA ASP A 135 -13.61 -14.87 -16.30
C ASP A 135 -12.60 -13.94 -16.98
N GLY A 136 -11.32 -14.13 -16.67
CA GLY A 136 -10.22 -13.44 -17.35
C GLY A 136 -10.33 -13.63 -18.86
N PRO A 137 -9.68 -12.79 -19.68
CA PRO A 137 -9.81 -12.88 -21.12
C PRO A 137 -9.48 -14.30 -21.58
N ARG A 138 -10.49 -14.99 -22.15
CA ARG A 138 -10.25 -16.22 -22.91
C ARG A 138 -9.34 -15.81 -24.07
N ALA A 139 -8.15 -16.41 -24.10
CA ALA A 139 -7.25 -16.36 -25.25
C ALA A 139 -7.95 -16.83 -26.53
#